data_AF-A0A0M3IXR1-F1
#
_entry.id   AF-A0A0M3IXR1-F1
#
_cell.length_a   1.000
_cell.length_b   1.000
_cell.length_c   1.000
_cell.angle_alpha   90.00
_cell.angle_beta   90.00
_cell.angle_gamma   90.00
#
_symmetry.space_group_name_H-M   'P 1'
#
loop_
_entity.id
_entity.type
_entity.pdbx_description
1 polymer ?
#
loop_
_entity_poly.entity_id
_entity_poly.type
_entity_poly.pdbx_seq_one_letter_code
_entity_poly.pdbx_strand_id
1 'polypeptide(L)'
;MVQGSGLAKERLATEAEQLQFSAFPFLDYEWIGAVTGVDACCDRLLDALEQLEDEPDIRPFSAPVNLEEYPEYSWNVDYPIDLQTIEQRAKNRFYR
;
A
#
# COMPACT_ATOMS: atom_id res chain seq x y z
N MET A 1 3.34 20.37 37.65
CA MET A 1 1.98 20.59 37.12
C MET A 1 2.14 21.69 36.08
N VAL A 2 2.14 21.45 34.77
CA VAL A 2 1.16 20.73 33.95
C VAL A 2 1.89 19.89 32.89
N GLN A 3 1.38 18.68 32.66
CA GLN A 3 1.81 17.74 31.63
C GLN A 3 1.42 18.27 30.23
N GLY A 4 2.35 18.24 29.27
CA GLY A 4 2.08 18.47 27.86
C GLY A 4 2.26 17.18 27.07
N SER A 5 1.38 16.21 27.31
CA SER A 5 1.29 14.97 26.55
C SER A 5 0.27 15.11 25.43
N GLY A 6 0.64 14.74 24.20
CA GLY A 6 -0.32 14.25 23.21
C GLY A 6 -0.47 15.09 21.95
N LEU A 7 0.51 15.02 21.05
CA LEU A 7 0.33 15.35 19.63
C LEU A 7 1.11 14.32 18.79
N ALA A 8 0.66 13.07 18.82
CA ALA A 8 1.21 12.00 17.97
C ALA A 8 0.10 11.18 17.30
N LYS A 9 -1.14 11.69 17.25
CA LYS A 9 -2.31 10.97 16.72
C LYS A 9 -2.77 11.41 15.32
N GLU A 10 -2.13 12.40 14.69
CA GLU A 10 -2.67 13.03 13.46
C GLU A 10 -2.08 12.55 12.13
N ARG A 11 -1.23 11.52 12.10
CA ARG A 11 -0.61 11.05 10.84
C ARG A 11 -1.24 9.82 10.19
N LEU A 12 -2.13 9.13 10.90
CA LEU A 12 -2.80 7.94 10.41
C LEU A 12 -4.24 8.27 10.02
N ALA A 13 -4.61 7.92 8.79
CA ALA A 13 -5.99 7.94 8.34
C ALA A 13 -6.85 7.14 9.32
N THR A 14 -7.78 7.84 9.97
CA THR A 14 -8.77 7.28 10.87
C THR A 14 -9.65 6.26 10.13
N GLU A 15 -10.25 5.34 10.87
CA GLU A 15 -11.19 4.36 10.31
C GLU A 15 -12.33 5.05 9.53
N ALA A 16 -12.77 6.23 9.99
CA ALA A 16 -13.76 7.04 9.30
C ALA A 16 -13.28 7.56 7.94
N GLU A 17 -12.03 8.01 7.85
CA GLU A 17 -11.41 8.46 6.59
C GLU A 17 -11.23 7.28 5.62
N GLN A 18 -10.83 6.12 6.11
CA GLN A 18 -10.72 4.89 5.30
C GLN A 18 -12.09 4.43 4.79
N LEU A 19 -13.13 4.46 5.64
CA LEU A 19 -14.51 4.16 5.26
C LEU A 19 -15.04 5.15 4.23
N GLN A 20 -14.80 6.44 4.42
CA GLN A 20 -15.19 7.48 3.46
C GLN A 20 -14.48 7.30 2.11
N PHE A 21 -13.18 6.99 2.11
CA PHE A 21 -12.44 6.68 0.90
C PHE A 21 -12.97 5.41 0.22
N SER A 22 -13.35 4.39 1.00
CA SER A 22 -13.94 3.16 0.47
C SER A 22 -15.33 3.36 -0.16
N ALA A 23 -16.06 4.39 0.29
CA ALA A 23 -17.39 4.75 -0.20
C ALA A 23 -17.35 5.63 -1.45
N PHE A 24 -16.17 6.13 -1.84
CA PHE A 24 -16.02 6.86 -3.08
C PHE A 24 -16.27 5.92 -4.26
N PRO A 25 -17.22 6.24 -5.16
CA PRO A 25 -17.59 5.35 -6.25
C PRO A 25 -16.39 5.15 -7.17
N PHE A 26 -16.17 3.90 -7.57
CA PHE A 26 -15.22 3.54 -8.60
C PHE A 26 -15.67 4.18 -9.92
N LEU A 27 -14.82 5.00 -10.52
CA LEU A 27 -15.13 5.71 -11.75
C LEU A 27 -14.14 5.25 -12.82
N ASP A 28 -14.65 4.57 -13.86
CA ASP A 28 -13.84 4.06 -14.98
C ASP A 28 -12.96 5.15 -15.62
N TYR A 29 -13.38 6.42 -15.52
CA TYR A 29 -12.64 7.55 -16.05
C TYR A 29 -11.40 7.94 -15.22
N GLU A 30 -11.28 7.52 -13.95
CA GLU A 30 -10.11 7.86 -13.12
C GLU A 30 -8.85 7.13 -13.58
N TRP A 31 -9.02 6.05 -14.35
CA TRP A 31 -7.95 5.33 -15.04
C TRP A 31 -7.66 5.89 -16.43
N ILE A 32 -7.49 7.21 -16.54
CA ILE A 32 -7.10 7.86 -17.80
C ILE A 32 -5.77 7.25 -18.28
N GLY A 33 -5.83 6.40 -19.31
CA GLY A 33 -4.67 5.71 -19.88
C GLY A 33 -4.69 4.18 -19.76
N ALA A 34 -5.57 3.59 -18.95
CA ALA A 34 -5.81 2.16 -18.95
C ALA A 34 -6.79 1.78 -20.07
N VAL A 35 -6.25 1.46 -21.25
CA VAL A 35 -7.05 1.10 -22.44
C VAL A 35 -7.99 -0.09 -22.19
N THR A 36 -7.69 -0.92 -21.19
CA THR A 36 -8.32 -2.23 -20.94
C THR A 36 -8.99 -2.34 -19.55
N GLY A 37 -9.01 -1.27 -18.75
CA GLY A 37 -9.62 -1.26 -17.41
C GLY A 37 -8.75 -1.85 -16.29
N VAL A 38 -9.31 -1.89 -15.07
CA VAL A 38 -8.59 -2.21 -13.83
C VAL A 38 -8.14 -3.66 -13.73
N ASP A 39 -8.95 -4.61 -14.19
CA ASP A 39 -8.59 -6.03 -14.16
C ASP A 39 -7.34 -6.29 -15.00
N ALA A 40 -7.30 -5.77 -16.22
CA ALA A 40 -6.14 -5.88 -17.10
C ALA A 40 -4.93 -5.08 -16.59
N CYS A 41 -5.14 -4.03 -15.78
CA CYS A 41 -4.03 -3.36 -15.10
C CYS A 41 -3.47 -4.20 -13.96
N CYS A 42 -4.32 -4.84 -13.17
CA CYS A 42 -3.89 -5.77 -12.12
C CYS A 42 -3.13 -6.96 -12.72
N ASP A 43 -3.59 -7.52 -13.84
CA ASP A 43 -2.91 -8.63 -14.50
C ASP A 43 -1.52 -8.22 -14.99
N ARG A 44 -1.39 -7.07 -15.66
CA ARG A 44 -0.06 -6.52 -16.06
C ARG A 44 0.85 -6.23 -14.87
N LEU A 45 0.29 -5.81 -13.75
CA LEU A 45 1.04 -5.56 -12.53
C LEU A 45 1.58 -6.87 -11.95
N LEU A 46 0.78 -7.93 -11.93
CA LEU A 46 1.22 -9.27 -11.49
C LEU A 46 2.35 -9.80 -12.39
N ASP A 47 2.22 -9.69 -13.72
CA ASP A 47 3.27 -10.09 -14.66
C ASP A 47 4.58 -9.32 -14.42
N ALA A 48 4.49 -8.04 -14.07
CA ALA A 48 5.67 -7.23 -13.76
C ALA A 48 6.30 -7.62 -12.43
N LEU A 49 5.51 -7.96 -11.42
CA LEU A 49 6.02 -8.42 -10.12
C LEU A 49 6.75 -9.77 -10.24
N GLU A 50 6.23 -10.69 -11.05
CA GLU A 50 6.89 -11.98 -11.34
C GLU A 50 8.28 -11.77 -11.96
N GLN A 51 8.43 -10.79 -12.85
CA GLN A 51 9.73 -10.44 -13.45
C GLN A 51 10.74 -9.86 -12.45
N LEU A 52 10.29 -9.35 -11.31
CA LEU A 52 11.14 -8.71 -10.30
C LEU A 52 11.54 -9.63 -9.14
N GLU A 53 10.92 -10.80 -9.02
CA GLU A 53 11.04 -11.70 -7.85
C GLU A 53 12.50 -12.09 -7.55
N ASP A 54 13.31 -12.30 -8.59
CA ASP A 54 14.69 -12.77 -8.49
C ASP A 54 15.74 -11.65 -8.51
N GLU A 55 15.33 -10.39 -8.68
CA GLU A 55 16.27 -9.28 -8.81
C GLU A 55 16.91 -8.95 -7.44
N PRO A 56 18.25 -9.08 -7.29
CA PRO A 56 18.95 -8.85 -6.02
C PRO A 56 18.63 -7.49 -5.38
N ASP A 57 18.52 -6.45 -6.19
CA ASP A 57 18.23 -5.08 -5.75
C ASP A 57 16.78 -4.92 -5.27
N ILE A 58 15.89 -5.87 -5.62
CA ILE A 58 14.49 -5.87 -5.24
C ILE A 58 14.21 -6.66 -3.96
N ARG A 59 15.08 -7.61 -3.60
CA ARG A 59 14.87 -8.46 -2.40
C ARG A 59 14.52 -7.71 -1.11
N PRO A 60 15.05 -6.52 -0.79
CA PRO A 60 14.65 -5.78 0.41
C PRO A 60 13.17 -5.37 0.45
N PHE A 61 12.49 -5.38 -0.70
CA PHE A 61 11.09 -4.98 -0.86
C PHE A 61 10.13 -6.17 -1.01
N SER A 62 10.62 -7.40 -1.02
CA SER A 62 9.81 -8.59 -1.34
C SER A 62 8.78 -8.94 -0.26
N ALA A 63 9.01 -8.51 0.98
CA ALA A 63 8.17 -8.77 2.14
C ALA A 63 8.17 -7.56 3.10
N PRO A 64 7.23 -7.49 4.06
CA PRO A 64 7.20 -6.42 5.04
C PRO A 64 8.51 -6.30 5.82
N VAL A 65 8.90 -5.07 6.15
CA VAL A 65 10.07 -4.81 7.00
C VAL A 65 9.88 -5.48 8.37
N ASN A 66 10.89 -6.23 8.81
CA ASN A 66 10.89 -6.86 10.12
C ASN A 66 11.08 -5.79 11.22
N LEU A 67 10.02 -5.50 11.97
CA LEU A 67 10.05 -4.50 13.04
C LEU A 67 10.78 -4.98 14.31
N GLU A 68 11.03 -6.29 14.47
CA GLU A 68 11.90 -6.78 15.54
C GLU A 68 13.37 -6.41 15.27
N GLU A 69 13.74 -6.36 13.99
CA GLU A 69 15.09 -5.99 13.53
C GLU A 69 15.24 -4.47 13.35
N TYR A 70 14.20 -3.80 12.84
CA TYR A 70 14.17 -2.36 12.55
C TYR A 70 12.99 -1.65 13.25
N PRO A 71 13.01 -1.55 14.59
CA PRO A 71 11.89 -0.98 15.36
C PRO A 71 11.60 0.49 15.02
N GLU A 72 12.62 1.26 14.65
CA GLU A 72 12.51 2.66 14.26
C GLU A 72 11.77 2.87 12.93
N TYR A 73 11.63 1.82 12.11
CA TYR A 73 10.91 1.90 10.84
C TYR A 73 9.46 2.37 11.07
N SER A 74 8.82 1.86 12.13
CA SER A 74 7.46 2.22 12.53
C SER A 74 7.30 3.68 12.98
N TRP A 75 8.40 4.37 13.32
CA TRP A 75 8.35 5.78 13.72
C TRP A 75 8.42 6.72 12.52
N ASN A 76 9.03 6.25 11.43
CA ASN A 76 9.35 7.06 10.26
C ASN A 76 8.43 6.77 9.07
N VAL A 77 7.80 5.59 9.05
CA VAL A 77 6.95 5.13 7.94
C VAL A 77 5.53 4.90 8.44
N ASP A 78 4.65 5.87 8.17
CA ASP A 78 3.26 5.83 8.63
C ASP A 78 2.42 4.75 7.91
N TYR A 79 2.77 4.40 6.66
CA TYR A 79 2.03 3.44 5.82
C TYR A 79 2.99 2.41 5.20
N PRO A 80 3.38 1.37 5.94
CA PRO A 80 4.27 0.34 5.43
C PRO A 80 3.64 -0.38 4.23
N ILE A 81 4.47 -0.70 3.23
CA ILE A 81 4.08 -1.42 2.03
C ILE A 81 5.27 -2.25 1.53
N ASP A 82 4.98 -3.32 0.81
CA ASP A 82 5.94 -4.25 0.23
C ASP A 82 5.33 -4.94 -0.99
N LEU A 83 6.16 -5.63 -1.79
CA LEU A 83 5.71 -6.28 -3.01
C LEU A 83 4.75 -7.44 -2.77
N GLN A 84 4.91 -8.21 -1.68
CA GLN A 84 3.94 -9.25 -1.32
C GLN A 84 2.57 -8.63 -1.01
N THR A 85 2.52 -7.55 -0.23
CA THR A 85 1.25 -6.84 0.05
C THR A 85 0.60 -6.32 -1.24
N ILE A 86 1.38 -5.72 -2.14
CA ILE A 86 0.91 -5.23 -3.45
C ILE A 86 0.37 -6.39 -4.30
N GLU A 87 1.10 -7.51 -4.38
CA GLU A 87 0.71 -8.70 -5.13
C GLU A 87 -0.63 -9.25 -4.62
N GLN A 88 -0.78 -9.40 -3.30
CA GLN A 88 -2.02 -9.86 -2.69
C GLN A 88 -3.18 -8.91 -2.97
N ARG A 89 -2.95 -7.59 -2.94
CA ARG A 89 -3.99 -6.61 -3.28
C ARG A 89 -4.43 -6.71 -4.74
N ALA A 90 -3.49 -6.93 -5.66
CA ALA A 90 -3.80 -7.12 -7.08
C ALA A 90 -4.57 -8.42 -7.33
N LYS A 91 -4.13 -9.55 -6.74
CA LYS A 91 -4.83 -10.85 -6.84
C LYS A 91 -6.27 -10.77 -6.32
N ASN A 92 -6.48 -10.03 -5.24
CA ASN A 92 -7.80 -9.86 -4.61
C ASN A 92 -8.63 -8.69 -5.18
N ARG A 93 -8.17 -8.03 -6.25
CA ARG A 93 -8.89 -6.93 -6.92
C ARG A 93 -9.23 -5.76 -5.97
N PHE A 94 -8.30 -5.42 -5.07
CA PHE A 94 -8.44 -4.29 -4.15
C PHE A 94 -7.99 -2.95 -4.74
N TYR A 95 -7.41 -2.94 -5.94
CA TYR A 95 -7.13 -1.70 -6.66
C TYR A 95 -8.41 -1.19 -7.33
N ARG A 96 -8.64 0.11 -7.18
CA ARG A 96 -9.79 0.83 -7.71
C ARG A 96 -9.36 1.74 -8.81
#